data_AF-A0A821UHQ1-F1
#
_entry.id   AF-A0A821UHQ1-F1
#
_cell.length_a   1.000
_cell.length_b   1.000
_cell.length_c   1.000
_cell.angle_alpha   90.00
_cell.angle_beta   90.00
_cell.angle_gamma   90.00
#
_symmetry.space_group_name_H-M   'P 1'
#
loop_
_entity.id
_entity.type
_entity.pdbx_description
1 polymer ?
#
loop_
_entity_poly.entity_id
_entity_poly.type
_entity_poly.pdbx_seq_one_letter_code
_entity_poly.pdbx_strand_id
1 'polypeptide(L)'
;MIQSDVHSMPKGVLTFRRFALPDVWIPKWTESQKPLCKIHLRKDTTIEDMHGLLQVDFANEFIVRSLQGGGVMNEGIVQEEIRFTICTEMLVSVLICEVMLSNECIFLIGCEQYVTYAGYADTFKAKDNFIDKTPKDSWGRKLSHVVAMDAINYLNPLNQYTIESMSRELIKAYTCFRIPKSMENFMFGVATGKWGCGAFNGDAQLKGMSYQ
;
A
#
# COMPACT_ATOMS: atom_id res chain seq x y z
N MET A 1 -17.46 -19.16 -12.38
CA MET A 1 -18.12 -18.96 -11.07
C MET A 1 -17.13 -19.49 -10.04
N ILE A 2 -16.45 -18.58 -9.33
CA ILE A 2 -15.45 -18.94 -8.33
C ILE A 2 -16.23 -19.47 -7.13
N GLN A 3 -16.28 -20.79 -6.97
CA GLN A 3 -16.82 -21.41 -5.76
C GLN A 3 -15.80 -21.20 -4.65
N SER A 4 -16.04 -20.22 -3.78
CA SER A 4 -15.41 -20.23 -2.46
C SER A 4 -15.99 -21.43 -1.71
N ASP A 5 -15.10 -22.22 -1.12
CA ASP A 5 -15.48 -23.36 -0.30
C ASP A 5 -16.20 -22.83 0.96
N VAL A 6 -17.53 -22.81 0.93
CA VAL A 6 -18.40 -22.34 2.03
C VAL A 6 -18.29 -23.26 3.26
N HIS A 7 -17.46 -24.30 3.20
CA HIS A 7 -17.44 -25.38 4.19
C HIS A 7 -16.45 -25.16 5.35
N SER A 8 -15.63 -24.09 5.35
CA SER A 8 -14.86 -23.73 6.56
C SER A 8 -14.69 -22.23 6.75
N MET A 9 -15.14 -21.73 7.90
CA MET A 9 -14.94 -20.33 8.29
C MET A 9 -13.44 -20.04 8.50
N PRO A 10 -12.90 -18.94 7.93
CA PRO A 10 -11.53 -18.53 8.20
C PRO A 10 -11.36 -18.26 9.70
N LYS A 11 -10.28 -18.79 10.28
CA LYS A 11 -9.92 -18.64 11.70
C LYS A 11 -8.77 -17.66 11.92
N GLY A 12 -8.52 -16.79 10.93
CA GLY A 12 -7.49 -15.77 11.00
C GLY A 12 -7.89 -14.58 11.86
N VAL A 13 -6.94 -13.70 12.12
CA VAL A 13 -7.17 -12.38 12.70
C VAL A 13 -6.70 -11.33 11.71
N LEU A 14 -7.44 -10.23 11.63
CA LEU A 14 -7.08 -9.04 10.87
C LEU A 14 -6.80 -7.89 11.84
N THR A 15 -5.82 -7.06 11.51
CA THR A 15 -5.57 -5.80 12.23
C THR A 15 -5.62 -4.66 11.24
N PHE A 16 -6.53 -3.72 11.50
CA PHE A 16 -6.60 -2.42 10.83
C PHE A 16 -6.05 -1.39 11.80
N ARG A 17 -4.99 -0.68 11.42
CA ARG A 17 -4.36 0.33 12.28
C ARG A 17 -4.17 1.62 11.51
N ARG A 18 -4.92 2.64 11.89
CA ARG A 18 -4.62 4.02 11.52
C ARG A 18 -3.48 4.54 12.40
N PHE A 19 -2.51 5.22 11.78
CA PHE A 19 -1.40 5.85 12.49
C PHE A 19 -1.21 7.27 11.99
N ALA A 20 -1.19 8.23 12.92
CA ALA A 20 -0.85 9.62 12.66
C ALA A 20 0.54 9.91 13.22
N LEU A 21 1.45 10.39 12.39
CA LEU A 21 2.78 10.82 12.80
C LEU A 21 2.66 12.14 13.58
N PRO A 22 3.08 12.18 14.85
CA PRO A 22 3.12 13.42 15.60
C PRO A 22 4.12 14.41 14.97
N ASP A 23 3.78 15.70 14.95
CA ASP A 23 4.64 16.74 14.34
C ASP A 23 6.06 16.75 14.93
N VAL A 24 6.17 16.49 16.24
CA VAL A 24 7.45 16.40 16.96
C VAL A 24 8.36 15.25 16.47
N TRP A 25 7.82 14.31 15.69
CA TRP A 25 8.57 13.21 15.10
C TRP A 25 8.88 13.42 13.61
N ILE A 26 8.38 14.49 13.00
CA ILE A 26 8.73 14.85 11.63
C ILE A 26 10.23 15.21 11.60
N PRO A 27 11.06 14.47 10.84
CA PRO A 27 12.47 14.77 10.74
C PRO A 27 12.70 16.13 10.10
N LYS A 28 13.73 16.83 10.59
CA LYS A 28 14.30 17.95 9.85
C LYS A 28 15.19 17.41 8.74
N TRP A 29 14.62 17.24 7.55
CA TRP A 29 15.25 16.56 6.41
C TRP A 29 16.65 17.11 6.08
N THR A 30 16.80 18.43 6.08
CA THR A 30 18.05 19.14 5.78
C THR A 30 19.15 18.95 6.82
N GLU A 31 18.80 18.54 8.05
CA GLU A 31 19.74 18.29 9.14
C GLU A 31 20.08 16.78 9.28
N SER A 32 19.42 15.91 8.50
CA SER A 32 19.62 14.46 8.59
C SER A 32 21.01 14.04 8.12
N GLN A 33 21.73 13.29 8.96
CA GLN A 33 23.03 12.68 8.64
C GLN A 33 22.92 11.15 8.49
N LYS A 34 21.69 10.60 8.42
CA LYS A 34 21.49 9.15 8.29
C LYS A 34 21.92 8.69 6.90
N PRO A 35 22.67 7.58 6.78
CA PRO A 35 23.01 7.02 5.48
C PRO A 35 21.75 6.49 4.79
N LEU A 36 21.77 6.52 3.46
CA LEU A 36 20.75 5.93 2.61
C LEU A 36 20.67 4.42 2.85
N CYS A 37 19.48 3.84 2.69
CA CYS A 37 19.27 2.41 2.89
C CYS A 37 19.67 1.58 1.65
N LYS A 38 19.73 0.26 1.80
CA LYS A 38 20.00 -0.65 0.67
C LYS A 38 18.76 -0.73 -0.23
N ILE A 39 18.95 -0.60 -1.54
CA ILE A 39 17.88 -0.71 -2.53
C ILE A 39 18.11 -1.94 -3.40
N HIS A 40 17.05 -2.73 -3.58
CA HIS A 40 17.04 -3.88 -4.48
C HIS A 40 16.00 -3.67 -5.58
N LEU A 41 16.46 -3.62 -6.83
CA LEU A 41 15.56 -3.53 -7.98
C LEU A 41 15.16 -4.93 -8.46
N ARG A 42 13.87 -5.11 -8.73
CA ARG A 42 13.26 -6.30 -9.32
C ARG A 42 12.31 -5.86 -10.43
N LYS A 43 12.41 -6.46 -11.61
CA LYS A 43 11.59 -6.11 -12.79
C LYS A 43 10.48 -7.11 -13.07
N ASP A 44 10.67 -8.36 -12.65
CA ASP A 44 9.83 -9.49 -13.03
C ASP A 44 8.95 -9.99 -11.87
N THR A 45 8.68 -9.14 -10.89
CA THR A 45 7.88 -9.45 -9.70
C THR A 45 6.98 -8.28 -9.35
N THR A 46 5.83 -8.55 -8.73
CA THR A 46 4.94 -7.50 -8.21
C THR A 46 5.20 -7.24 -6.73
N ILE A 47 4.50 -6.26 -6.14
CA ILE A 47 4.65 -5.91 -4.72
C ILE A 47 4.08 -7.02 -3.84
N GLU A 48 2.93 -7.59 -4.21
CA GLU A 48 2.26 -8.64 -3.47
C GLU A 48 3.04 -9.97 -3.44
N ASP A 49 3.88 -10.23 -4.44
CA ASP A 49 4.81 -11.36 -4.48
C ASP A 49 5.94 -11.25 -3.43
N MET A 50 6.20 -10.05 -2.89
CA MET A 50 7.26 -9.80 -1.92
C MET A 50 6.79 -10.14 -0.49
N HIS A 51 6.64 -11.43 -0.22
CA HIS A 51 6.23 -11.92 1.10
C HIS A 51 7.23 -11.54 2.20
N GLY A 52 6.73 -11.22 3.41
CA GLY A 52 7.56 -10.86 4.57
C GLY A 52 8.15 -9.45 4.55
N LEU A 53 7.88 -8.66 3.50
CA LEU A 53 8.16 -7.22 3.46
C LEU A 53 6.90 -6.41 3.77
N LEU A 54 7.08 -5.14 4.13
CA LEU A 54 5.98 -4.18 4.18
C LEU A 54 5.59 -3.82 2.74
N GLN A 55 4.40 -4.23 2.33
CA GLN A 55 3.89 -4.03 0.98
C GLN A 55 3.15 -2.69 0.90
N VAL A 56 3.60 -1.81 0.00
CA VAL A 56 2.97 -0.51 -0.18
C VAL A 56 1.78 -0.64 -1.13
N ASP A 57 0.63 -0.19 -0.65
CA ASP A 57 -0.56 0.03 -1.46
C ASP A 57 -0.59 1.50 -1.90
N PHE A 58 -0.64 1.72 -3.22
CA PHE A 58 -0.65 3.06 -3.82
C PHE A 58 -2.05 3.64 -3.78
N ALA A 59 -2.50 3.91 -2.56
CA ALA A 59 -3.87 4.26 -2.25
C ALA A 59 -4.28 5.65 -2.73
N ASN A 60 -5.58 5.91 -2.71
CA ASN A 60 -6.14 7.24 -2.57
C ASN A 60 -6.22 7.65 -1.08
N GLU A 61 -6.33 8.96 -0.80
CA GLU A 61 -6.54 9.45 0.58
C GLU A 61 -7.81 8.87 1.21
N PHE A 62 -8.84 8.57 0.40
CA PHE A 62 -9.93 7.67 0.75
C PHE A 62 -9.60 6.28 0.25
N ILE A 63 -9.41 5.30 1.14
CA ILE A 63 -9.13 3.91 0.75
C ILE A 63 -10.20 3.40 -0.23
N VAL A 64 -9.75 2.82 -1.34
CA VAL A 64 -10.58 2.29 -2.45
C VAL A 64 -11.57 3.33 -2.97
N ARG A 65 -11.11 4.57 -3.15
CA ARG A 65 -11.85 5.59 -3.91
C ARG A 65 -11.08 5.93 -5.17
N SER A 66 -11.57 5.42 -6.29
CA SER A 66 -11.08 5.86 -7.60
C SER A 66 -11.30 7.37 -7.74
N LEU A 67 -10.24 8.09 -8.09
CA LEU A 67 -10.27 9.51 -8.45
C LEU A 67 -11.17 9.81 -9.65
N GLN A 68 -11.62 8.77 -10.37
CA GLN A 68 -12.37 8.91 -11.61
C GLN A 68 -13.89 8.96 -11.40
N GLY A 69 -14.37 8.99 -10.13
CA GLY A 69 -15.69 9.52 -9.79
C GLY A 69 -16.85 9.02 -10.67
N GLY A 70 -17.05 7.71 -10.80
CA GLY A 70 -18.12 7.22 -11.67
C GLY A 70 -18.27 5.72 -11.81
N GLY A 71 -18.53 5.01 -10.72
CA GLY A 71 -18.99 3.63 -10.76
C GLY A 71 -17.89 2.59 -10.99
N VAL A 72 -17.96 1.52 -10.20
CA VAL A 72 -17.08 0.34 -10.21
C VAL A 72 -17.15 -0.45 -11.55
N MET A 73 -17.74 0.10 -12.62
CA MET A 73 -18.20 -0.68 -13.78
C MET A 73 -17.67 -0.25 -15.16
N ASN A 74 -16.73 0.70 -15.31
CA ASN A 74 -16.22 1.02 -16.67
C ASN A 74 -14.77 1.53 -16.81
N GLU A 75 -13.96 1.54 -15.75
CA GLU A 75 -12.62 2.11 -15.80
C GLU A 75 -11.62 1.14 -15.16
N GLY A 76 -10.53 0.82 -15.87
CA GLY A 76 -9.62 -0.26 -15.53
C GLY A 76 -9.11 -0.23 -14.08
N ILE A 77 -9.00 -1.41 -13.47
CA ILE A 77 -8.55 -1.51 -12.08
C ILE A 77 -7.02 -1.43 -11.98
N VAL A 78 -6.52 -0.48 -11.17
CA VAL A 78 -5.09 -0.26 -10.98
C VAL A 78 -4.62 -0.97 -9.71
N GLN A 79 -3.42 -0.65 -9.22
CA GLN A 79 -2.74 -1.46 -8.20
C GLN A 79 -3.55 -1.63 -6.89
N GLU A 80 -4.19 -0.57 -6.39
CA GLU A 80 -5.04 -0.62 -5.18
C GLU A 80 -6.24 -1.55 -5.40
N GLU A 81 -7.05 -1.31 -6.44
CA GLU A 81 -8.26 -2.09 -6.68
C GLU A 81 -7.96 -3.56 -6.98
N ILE A 82 -6.85 -3.86 -7.67
CA ILE A 82 -6.38 -5.24 -7.87
C ILE A 82 -6.10 -5.88 -6.50
N ARG A 83 -5.37 -5.20 -5.62
CA ARG A 83 -5.00 -5.73 -4.30
C ARG A 83 -6.24 -6.03 -3.44
N PHE A 84 -7.20 -5.10 -3.41
CA PHE A 84 -8.45 -5.27 -2.68
C PHE A 84 -9.38 -6.33 -3.32
N THR A 85 -9.24 -6.60 -4.62
CA THR A 85 -9.99 -7.66 -5.30
C THR A 85 -9.47 -9.06 -4.94
N ILE A 86 -8.14 -9.23 -4.88
CA ILE A 86 -7.53 -10.53 -4.55
C ILE A 86 -7.52 -10.82 -3.04
N CYS A 87 -7.52 -9.77 -2.21
CA CYS A 87 -7.56 -9.83 -0.74
C CYS A 87 -8.81 -9.12 -0.20
N THR A 88 -9.99 -9.69 -0.47
CA THR A 88 -11.30 -9.04 -0.23
C THR A 88 -11.58 -8.63 1.21
N GLU A 89 -10.93 -9.27 2.19
CA GLU A 89 -10.95 -8.85 3.60
C GLU A 89 -10.54 -7.40 3.81
N MET A 90 -9.67 -6.87 2.94
CA MET A 90 -9.23 -5.48 3.01
C MET A 90 -10.39 -4.50 2.82
N LEU A 91 -11.46 -4.86 2.09
CA LEU A 91 -12.62 -3.99 1.84
C LEU A 91 -13.33 -3.52 3.13
N VAL A 92 -13.13 -4.20 4.25
CA VAL A 92 -13.62 -3.74 5.57
C VAL A 92 -13.08 -2.34 5.90
N SER A 93 -11.87 -2.00 5.46
CA SER A 93 -11.30 -0.66 5.70
C SER A 93 -12.15 0.46 5.09
N VAL A 94 -12.85 0.21 3.99
CA VAL A 94 -13.75 1.20 3.36
C VAL A 94 -14.87 1.62 4.31
N LEU A 95 -15.30 0.72 5.20
CA LEU A 95 -16.37 0.98 6.17
C LEU A 95 -15.87 1.70 7.42
N ILE A 96 -14.61 1.47 7.82
CA ILE A 96 -14.11 1.86 9.15
C ILE A 96 -13.01 2.92 9.11
N CYS A 97 -12.51 3.29 7.93
CA CYS A 97 -11.43 4.25 7.78
C CYS A 97 -11.90 5.53 7.07
N GLU A 98 -11.74 6.66 7.75
CA GLU A 98 -11.95 8.00 7.18
C GLU A 98 -10.76 8.40 6.27
N VAL A 99 -10.90 9.52 5.53
CA VAL A 99 -9.85 10.11 4.69
C VAL A 99 -8.53 10.28 5.46
N MET A 100 -7.41 9.84 4.89
CA MET A 100 -6.08 9.99 5.48
C MET A 100 -5.58 11.42 5.34
N LEU A 101 -5.10 12.00 6.44
CA LEU A 101 -4.37 13.26 6.42
C LEU A 101 -2.94 13.07 5.92
N SER A 102 -2.24 14.18 5.62
CA SER A 102 -0.87 14.15 5.08
C SER A 102 0.16 13.43 5.97
N ASN A 103 -0.07 13.39 7.28
CA ASN A 103 0.76 12.71 8.27
C ASN A 103 0.17 11.36 8.74
N GLU A 104 -0.83 10.81 8.04
CA GLU A 104 -1.46 9.55 8.42
C GLU A 104 -1.18 8.41 7.45
N CYS A 105 -1.27 7.19 7.92
CA CYS A 105 -1.33 5.99 7.08
C CYS A 105 -2.24 4.94 7.73
N ILE A 106 -2.60 3.92 6.96
CA ILE A 106 -3.42 2.80 7.44
C ILE A 106 -2.69 1.50 7.14
N PHE A 107 -2.41 0.74 8.18
CA PHE A 107 -1.85 -0.61 8.08
C PHE A 107 -2.98 -1.64 8.07
N LEU A 108 -2.89 -2.59 7.13
CA LEU A 108 -3.78 -3.71 6.95
C LEU A 108 -2.93 -4.99 7.11
N ILE A 109 -3.12 -5.70 8.22
CA ILE A 109 -2.26 -6.81 8.62
C ILE A 109 -3.09 -8.08 8.74
N GLY A 110 -2.60 -9.16 8.16
CA GLY A 110 -3.20 -10.47 8.29
C GLY A 110 -4.09 -10.91 7.13
N CYS A 111 -4.26 -10.05 6.12
CA CYS A 111 -5.14 -10.30 4.99
C CYS A 111 -4.70 -11.53 4.18
N GLU A 112 -5.68 -12.36 3.84
CA GLU A 112 -5.53 -13.53 2.99
C GLU A 112 -5.78 -13.20 1.52
N GLN A 113 -4.95 -13.74 0.64
CA GLN A 113 -5.23 -13.74 -0.79
C GLN A 113 -6.12 -14.93 -1.14
N TYR A 114 -7.26 -14.68 -1.79
CA TYR A 114 -8.23 -15.72 -2.15
C TYR A 114 -8.19 -16.09 -3.63
N VAL A 115 -7.68 -15.20 -4.48
CA VAL A 115 -7.78 -15.33 -5.93
C VAL A 115 -6.47 -14.94 -6.60
N THR A 116 -6.11 -15.67 -7.65
CA THR A 116 -5.01 -15.30 -8.56
C THR A 116 -5.54 -14.45 -9.71
N TYR A 117 -4.68 -13.68 -10.35
CA TYR A 117 -5.10 -12.80 -11.44
C TYR A 117 -4.08 -12.76 -12.59
N ALA A 118 -4.50 -12.18 -13.72
CA ALA A 118 -3.61 -11.76 -14.79
C ALA A 118 -4.06 -10.43 -15.37
N GLY A 119 -3.15 -9.76 -16.08
CA GLY A 119 -3.41 -8.45 -16.67
C GLY A 119 -3.40 -7.32 -15.64
N TYR A 120 -3.61 -6.11 -16.14
CA TYR A 120 -3.61 -4.86 -15.38
C TYR A 120 -4.55 -3.86 -16.05
N ALA A 121 -5.16 -2.95 -15.29
CA ALA A 121 -6.17 -2.01 -15.80
C ALA A 121 -7.25 -2.74 -16.61
N ASP A 122 -7.53 -2.31 -17.83
CA ASP A 122 -8.58 -2.85 -18.70
C ASP A 122 -8.38 -4.32 -19.09
N THR A 123 -7.17 -4.86 -18.90
CA THR A 123 -6.86 -6.28 -19.20
C THR A 123 -6.97 -7.20 -18.00
N PHE A 124 -7.31 -6.66 -16.81
CA PHE A 124 -7.39 -7.44 -15.59
C PHE A 124 -8.42 -8.56 -15.69
N LYS A 125 -8.03 -9.75 -15.22
CA LYS A 125 -8.91 -10.91 -15.08
C LYS A 125 -8.56 -11.67 -13.80
N ALA A 126 -9.54 -11.80 -12.91
CA ALA A 126 -9.52 -12.82 -11.86
C ALA A 126 -9.49 -14.22 -12.51
N LYS A 127 -8.64 -15.11 -12.01
CA LYS A 127 -8.42 -16.44 -12.61
C LYS A 127 -8.96 -17.54 -11.71
N ASP A 128 -8.14 -18.01 -10.78
CA ASP A 128 -8.36 -19.24 -10.03
C ASP A 128 -8.32 -18.97 -8.53
N ASN A 129 -8.97 -19.85 -7.75
CA ASN A 129 -8.82 -19.90 -6.29
C ASN A 129 -7.33 -19.97 -5.91
N PHE A 130 -6.93 -19.18 -4.92
CA PHE A 130 -5.58 -19.19 -4.37
C PHE A 130 -5.60 -19.79 -2.97
N ILE A 131 -4.77 -20.80 -2.74
CA ILE A 131 -4.54 -21.34 -1.39
C ILE A 131 -3.34 -20.60 -0.82
N ASP A 132 -3.62 -19.58 -0.02
CA ASP A 132 -2.60 -18.76 0.59
C ASP A 132 -1.85 -19.55 1.68
N LYS A 133 -0.59 -19.90 1.40
CA LYS A 133 0.30 -20.62 2.32
C LYS A 133 1.14 -19.70 3.20
N THR A 134 0.88 -18.38 3.18
CA THR A 134 1.58 -17.41 4.04
C THR A 134 1.46 -17.84 5.51
N PRO A 135 2.57 -17.96 6.24
CA PRO A 135 2.56 -18.31 7.65
C PRO A 135 1.76 -17.32 8.47
N LYS A 136 1.35 -17.74 9.67
CA LYS A 136 0.67 -16.87 10.64
C LYS A 136 1.61 -16.51 11.78
N ASP A 137 1.42 -15.32 12.34
CA ASP A 137 2.07 -14.91 13.58
C ASP A 137 1.39 -15.52 14.82
N SER A 138 1.91 -15.20 16.00
CA SER A 138 1.38 -15.66 17.29
C SER A 138 -0.05 -15.19 17.59
N TRP A 139 -0.58 -14.21 16.84
CA TRP A 139 -1.94 -13.69 16.99
C TRP A 139 -2.89 -14.26 15.94
N GLY A 140 -2.42 -15.21 15.10
CA GLY A 140 -3.23 -15.85 14.07
C GLY A 140 -3.42 -15.00 12.81
N ARG A 141 -2.64 -13.92 12.66
CA ARG A 141 -2.65 -13.06 11.47
C ARG A 141 -1.67 -13.62 10.44
N LYS A 142 -2.03 -13.67 9.16
CA LYS A 142 -1.04 -13.97 8.12
C LYS A 142 0.10 -12.95 8.13
N LEU A 143 1.31 -13.37 7.80
CA LEU A 143 2.48 -12.48 7.62
C LEU A 143 2.39 -11.66 6.32
N SER A 144 1.22 -11.08 6.08
CA SER A 144 0.87 -10.16 5.01
C SER A 144 0.67 -8.79 5.65
N HIS A 145 1.58 -7.86 5.38
CA HIS A 145 1.60 -6.52 5.96
C HIS A 145 1.49 -5.52 4.82
N VAL A 146 0.34 -4.85 4.73
CA VAL A 146 0.08 -3.82 3.71
C VAL A 146 -0.03 -2.47 4.40
N VAL A 147 0.49 -1.42 3.77
CA VAL A 147 0.27 -0.03 4.18
C VAL A 147 -0.34 0.77 3.05
N ALA A 148 -1.52 1.33 3.29
CA ALA A 148 -2.16 2.27 2.38
C ALA A 148 -1.44 3.62 2.48
N MET A 149 -0.92 4.09 1.35
CA MET A 149 -0.08 5.28 1.25
C MET A 149 -0.52 6.13 0.06
N ASP A 150 -1.21 7.23 0.34
CA ASP A 150 -1.76 8.11 -0.70
C ASP A 150 -0.77 9.17 -1.18
N ALA A 151 -0.64 9.32 -2.50
CA ALA A 151 0.16 10.36 -3.14
C ALA A 151 -0.64 11.65 -3.37
N ILE A 152 0.05 12.78 -3.58
CA ILE A 152 -0.61 13.97 -4.13
C ILE A 152 -0.95 13.69 -5.60
N ASN A 153 -2.18 14.01 -6.01
CA ASN A 153 -2.56 14.05 -7.42
C ASN A 153 -2.23 15.43 -8.00
N TYR A 154 -1.26 15.49 -8.92
CA TYR A 154 -0.84 16.74 -9.54
C TYR A 154 -1.60 17.02 -10.83
N LEU A 155 -2.44 18.06 -10.84
CA LEU A 155 -3.04 18.59 -12.07
C LEU A 155 -1.98 19.24 -12.98
N ASN A 156 -1.03 19.96 -12.38
CA ASN A 156 0.17 20.43 -13.05
C ASN A 156 1.37 19.67 -12.49
N PRO A 157 2.02 18.79 -13.28
CA PRO A 157 3.17 18.02 -12.82
C PRO A 157 4.32 18.87 -12.27
N LEU A 158 4.47 20.14 -12.69
CA LEU A 158 5.55 20.99 -12.16
C LEU A 158 5.38 21.36 -10.68
N ASN A 159 4.17 21.27 -10.14
CA ASN A 159 3.90 21.59 -8.73
C ASN A 159 4.52 20.59 -7.75
N GLN A 160 4.93 19.40 -8.23
CA GLN A 160 5.58 18.40 -7.39
C GLN A 160 6.97 18.81 -6.88
N TYR A 161 7.60 19.78 -7.55
CA TYR A 161 8.93 20.27 -7.21
C TYR A 161 8.93 21.41 -6.18
N THR A 162 7.76 21.82 -5.67
CA THR A 162 7.70 22.79 -4.57
C THR A 162 8.12 22.14 -3.26
N ILE A 163 8.63 22.96 -2.33
CA ILE A 163 9.12 22.48 -1.02
C ILE A 163 7.96 21.84 -0.24
N GLU A 164 6.76 22.42 -0.32
CA GLU A 164 5.56 21.93 0.36
C GLU A 164 5.16 20.55 -0.15
N SER A 165 5.13 20.37 -1.48
CA SER A 165 4.82 19.11 -2.14
C SER A 165 5.83 18.02 -1.78
N MET A 166 7.13 18.32 -1.92
CA MET A 166 8.19 17.38 -1.57
C MET A 166 8.17 17.02 -0.08
N SER A 167 7.99 18.02 0.80
CA SER A 167 7.90 17.81 2.25
C SER A 167 6.71 16.92 2.62
N ARG A 168 5.53 17.16 2.02
CA ARG A 168 4.34 16.32 2.22
C ARG A 168 4.61 14.87 1.82
N GLU A 169 5.16 14.64 0.63
CA GLU A 169 5.42 13.27 0.15
C GLU A 169 6.47 12.55 1.02
N LEU A 170 7.50 13.28 1.52
CA LEU A 170 8.47 12.75 2.48
C LEU A 170 7.82 12.41 3.83
N ILE A 171 6.95 13.27 4.36
CA ILE A 171 6.23 13.02 5.60
C ILE A 171 5.34 11.78 5.46
N LYS A 172 4.61 11.67 4.35
CA LYS A 172 3.75 10.51 4.05
C LYS A 172 4.56 9.22 3.98
N ALA A 173 5.67 9.21 3.22
CA ALA A 173 6.56 8.07 3.11
C ALA A 173 7.17 7.68 4.46
N TYR A 174 7.65 8.65 5.22
CA TYR A 174 8.23 8.42 6.54
C TYR A 174 7.19 7.88 7.53
N THR A 175 5.96 8.38 7.49
CA THR A 175 4.85 7.87 8.30
C THR A 175 4.59 6.39 8.01
N CYS A 176 4.61 5.99 6.73
CA CYS A 176 4.36 4.61 6.31
C CYS A 176 5.53 3.67 6.64
N PHE A 177 6.78 4.12 6.46
CA PHE A 177 7.97 3.27 6.59
C PHE A 177 8.56 3.27 7.99
N ARG A 178 8.05 4.12 8.88
CA ARG A 178 8.36 4.05 10.30
C ARG A 178 7.68 2.82 10.90
N ILE A 179 8.34 1.68 10.75
CA ILE A 179 7.93 0.43 11.36
C ILE A 179 7.95 0.60 12.89
N PRO A 180 6.83 0.39 13.60
CA PRO A 180 6.84 0.38 15.05
C PRO A 180 7.79 -0.70 15.56
N LYS A 181 8.55 -0.43 16.63
CA LYS A 181 9.49 -1.40 17.23
C LYS A 181 8.89 -2.78 17.50
N SER A 182 7.60 -2.84 17.83
CA SER A 182 6.86 -4.09 18.03
C SER A 182 6.76 -4.97 16.77
N MET A 183 7.07 -4.41 15.60
CA MET A 183 6.95 -5.03 14.28
C MET A 183 8.31 -5.20 13.58
N GLU A 184 9.42 -4.70 14.17
CA GLU A 184 10.78 -4.77 13.59
C GLU A 184 11.25 -6.20 13.35
N ASN A 185 10.86 -7.16 14.21
CA ASN A 185 11.25 -8.56 14.07
C ASN A 185 10.53 -9.31 12.93
N PHE A 186 9.49 -8.70 12.33
CA PHE A 186 8.62 -9.36 11.36
C PHE A 186 8.73 -8.80 9.95
N MET A 187 9.42 -7.67 9.76
CA MET A 187 9.51 -6.99 8.47
C MET A 187 10.96 -6.65 8.13
N PHE A 188 11.44 -7.20 7.03
CA PHE A 188 12.85 -7.09 6.60
C PHE A 188 13.11 -5.93 5.62
N GLY A 189 12.09 -5.14 5.28
CA GLY A 189 12.19 -4.05 4.33
C GLY A 189 10.82 -3.61 3.79
N VAL A 190 10.86 -2.72 2.80
CA VAL A 190 9.67 -2.16 2.14
C VAL A 190 9.65 -2.64 0.69
N ALA A 191 8.54 -3.25 0.28
CA ALA A 191 8.22 -3.54 -1.11
C ALA A 191 7.37 -2.41 -1.68
N THR A 192 7.96 -1.60 -2.56
CA THR A 192 7.31 -0.44 -3.18
C THR A 192 7.69 -0.34 -4.66
N GLY A 193 7.29 0.73 -5.32
CA GLY A 193 7.52 0.97 -6.75
C GLY A 193 7.16 2.40 -7.15
N LYS A 194 6.50 2.54 -8.30
CA LYS A 194 6.14 3.83 -8.92
C LYS A 194 4.92 4.49 -8.25
N TRP A 195 5.00 4.68 -6.93
CA TRP A 195 3.95 5.29 -6.12
C TRP A 195 3.53 6.65 -6.67
N GLY A 196 2.24 6.84 -6.97
CA GLY A 196 1.69 8.10 -7.47
C GLY A 196 2.20 8.56 -8.85
N CYS A 197 2.91 7.71 -9.60
CA CYS A 197 3.49 8.11 -10.90
C CYS A 197 2.63 7.76 -12.11
N GLY A 198 1.53 7.04 -11.89
CA GLY A 198 0.54 6.70 -12.93
C GLY A 198 -0.55 7.77 -12.98
N ALA A 199 -1.75 7.42 -12.52
CA ALA A 199 -2.93 8.28 -12.54
C ALA A 199 -2.77 9.63 -11.79
N PHE A 200 -1.78 9.75 -10.90
CA PHE A 200 -1.56 10.94 -10.05
C PHE A 200 -0.47 11.88 -10.61
N ASN A 201 0.08 11.56 -11.80
CA ASN A 201 1.04 12.39 -12.54
C ASN A 201 2.36 12.74 -11.82
N GLY A 202 2.78 11.93 -10.85
CA GLY A 202 4.08 12.06 -10.19
C GLY A 202 5.25 11.64 -11.09
N ASP A 203 6.40 12.28 -10.88
CA ASP A 203 7.67 11.92 -11.51
C ASP A 203 8.31 10.74 -10.76
N ALA A 204 8.59 9.66 -11.50
CA ALA A 204 9.13 8.44 -10.92
C ALA A 204 10.58 8.57 -10.42
N GLN A 205 11.37 9.48 -10.98
CA GLN A 205 12.73 9.74 -10.51
C GLN A 205 12.69 10.54 -9.21
N LEU A 206 11.86 11.59 -9.13
CA LEU A 206 11.67 12.36 -7.90
C LEU A 206 11.16 11.46 -6.76
N LYS A 207 10.09 10.69 -7.02
CA LYS A 207 9.52 9.73 -6.06
C LYS A 207 10.55 8.67 -5.64
N GLY A 208 11.34 8.16 -6.59
CA GLY A 208 12.41 7.19 -6.33
C GLY A 208 13.55 7.75 -5.48
N MET A 209 13.91 9.03 -5.66
CA MET A 209 14.90 9.73 -4.83
C MET A 209 14.38 10.04 -3.43
N SER A 210 13.07 10.30 -3.26
CA SER A 210 12.46 10.46 -1.93
C SER A 210 12.56 9.20 -1.06
N TYR A 211 12.91 8.05 -1.65
CA TYR A 211 13.16 6.78 -0.98
C TYR A 211 14.64 6.43 -0.82
N GLN A 212 15.53 7.17 -1.47
CA GLN A 212 16.99 7.01 -1.37
C GLN A 212 17.46 7.74 -0.13
#